data_AF-A0A9P8QN18-F1
#
_entry.id   AF-A0A9P8QN18-F1
#
_cell.length_a   1.000
_cell.length_b   1.000
_cell.length_c   1.000
_cell.angle_alpha   90.00
_cell.angle_beta   90.00
_cell.angle_gamma   90.00
#
_symmetry.space_group_name_H-M   'P 1'
#
loop_
_entity.id
_entity.type
_entity.pdbx_description
1 polymer ?
#
loop_
_entity_poly.entity_id
_entity_poly.type
_entity_poly.pdbx_seq_one_letter_code
_entity_poly.pdbx_strand_id
1 'polypeptide(L)'
;MANKIRPTLRPPIYLQRPNHSVTIVGLEKHKGGDVQLLVFDPEFQGSNTVARLCSRANLRRQSKVNKLLEPYRRSATHLGRFKEFELLYTSWCKMAVSDLDRSLENLIGTFNELNASNVEELHSEPSPLEFMRYVARNTPFVIRGGASHWRATQKWNAAYLKSALEGQFVNVAVTPFGNADAPTFSPQHGATVIAKPHEEVQQFGDFFSYVTRQETDPEFPTDSEVRYAQTREMQTLSLGMPVYCVVTYWLMESALGKAPDAINLWIGNSRSTTAMHKDNFENIFVQIVGRKHFVLLPPLLHACVNESLLLPATYIRQDDGFSLRLDPVSRLVPLATWDPDDPVRNSTPMSHLAKPLRVTLDPGDMLYLPAMW
;
A
#
# COMPACT_ATOMS: atom_id res chain seq x y z
N MET A 1 28.98 -35.79 15.73
CA MET A 1 28.40 -36.28 14.45
C MET A 1 28.41 -35.11 13.47
N ALA A 2 29.09 -35.23 12.32
CA ALA A 2 29.02 -34.20 11.29
C ALA A 2 27.56 -34.00 10.85
N ASN A 3 27.12 -32.74 10.80
CA ASN A 3 25.76 -32.39 10.41
C ASN A 3 25.55 -32.86 8.95
N LYS A 4 24.70 -33.88 8.74
CA LYS A 4 24.48 -34.49 7.41
C LYS A 4 23.74 -33.57 6.44
N ILE A 5 23.25 -32.43 6.93
CA ILE A 5 22.51 -31.42 6.18
C ILE A 5 23.33 -30.14 6.20
N ARG A 6 23.54 -29.54 5.03
CA ARG A 6 24.22 -28.25 4.87
C ARG A 6 23.19 -27.24 4.32
N PRO A 7 22.57 -26.41 5.17
CA PRO A 7 21.62 -25.41 4.71
C PRO A 7 22.35 -24.29 3.94
N THR A 8 21.64 -23.65 3.03
CA THR A 8 22.12 -22.51 2.25
C THR A 8 21.01 -21.47 2.15
N LEU A 9 21.38 -20.19 2.14
CA LEU A 9 20.47 -19.07 1.85
C LEU A 9 20.45 -18.72 0.36
N ARG A 10 21.13 -19.52 -0.47
CA ARG A 10 21.14 -19.31 -1.91
C ARG A 10 19.77 -19.61 -2.50
N PRO A 11 19.34 -18.84 -3.50
CA PRO A 11 18.08 -19.05 -4.21
C PRO A 11 18.08 -20.42 -4.92
N PRO A 12 16.89 -21.02 -5.12
CA PRO A 12 16.76 -22.27 -5.85
C PRO A 12 17.13 -22.11 -7.31
N ILE A 13 17.41 -23.24 -7.97
CA ILE A 13 17.68 -23.30 -9.41
C ILE A 13 16.44 -23.85 -10.10
N TYR A 14 15.98 -23.19 -11.16
CA TYR A 14 14.83 -23.63 -11.94
C TYR A 14 15.33 -24.34 -13.19
N LEU A 15 14.78 -25.53 -13.42
CA LEU A 15 15.11 -26.37 -14.56
C LEU A 15 13.83 -26.54 -15.39
N GLN A 16 13.85 -26.02 -16.61
CA GLN A 16 12.70 -25.92 -17.50
C GLN A 16 12.90 -26.79 -18.73
N ARG A 17 11.80 -27.38 -19.20
CA ARG A 17 11.69 -28.12 -20.46
C ARG A 17 10.35 -27.76 -21.11
N PRO A 18 10.11 -28.10 -22.40
CA PRO A 18 8.81 -27.90 -23.01
C PRO A 18 7.68 -28.48 -22.15
N ASN A 19 6.70 -27.63 -21.82
CA ASN A 19 5.51 -27.94 -21.00
C ASN A 19 5.76 -28.37 -19.55
N HIS A 20 6.96 -28.19 -18.99
CA HIS A 20 7.20 -28.54 -17.59
C HIS A 20 8.36 -27.77 -16.95
N SER A 21 8.26 -27.51 -15.65
CA SER A 21 9.34 -26.91 -14.87
C SER A 21 9.52 -27.64 -13.55
N VAL A 22 10.76 -27.71 -13.05
CA VAL A 22 11.06 -28.23 -11.72
C VAL A 22 11.96 -27.26 -10.97
N THR A 23 11.74 -27.13 -9.67
CA THR A 23 12.54 -26.26 -8.80
C THR A 23 13.52 -27.12 -8.02
N ILE A 24 14.82 -26.96 -8.27
CA ILE A 24 15.88 -27.63 -7.53
C ILE A 24 16.13 -26.88 -6.22
N VAL A 25 15.90 -27.59 -5.11
CA VAL A 25 16.03 -27.06 -3.74
C VAL A 25 17.18 -27.66 -2.97
N GLY A 26 17.88 -28.65 -3.53
CA GLY A 26 19.03 -29.23 -2.88
C GLY A 26 19.69 -30.35 -3.69
N LEU A 27 20.74 -30.91 -3.07
CA LEU A 27 21.53 -32.00 -3.63
C LEU A 27 21.81 -33.02 -2.53
N GLU A 28 21.50 -34.28 -2.80
CA GLU A 28 21.72 -35.40 -1.90
C GLU A 28 22.85 -36.28 -2.45
N LYS A 29 23.93 -36.45 -1.67
CA LYS A 29 25.05 -37.33 -2.01
C LYS A 29 25.00 -38.61 -1.17
N HIS A 30 24.88 -39.74 -1.84
CA HIS A 30 24.83 -41.07 -1.21
C HIS A 30 26.24 -41.58 -0.94
N LYS A 31 26.38 -42.52 0.00
CA LYS A 31 27.70 -43.08 0.37
C LYS A 31 28.43 -43.76 -0.80
N GLY A 32 27.68 -44.29 -1.76
CA GLY A 32 28.21 -44.93 -2.98
C GLY A 32 28.70 -43.96 -4.05
N GLY A 33 28.63 -42.63 -3.82
CA GLY A 33 29.04 -41.62 -4.78
C GLY A 33 27.90 -41.05 -5.64
N ASP A 34 26.76 -41.75 -5.70
CA ASP A 34 25.58 -41.30 -6.42
C ASP A 34 25.05 -39.97 -5.90
N VAL A 35 24.65 -39.11 -6.83
CA VAL A 35 24.11 -37.78 -6.56
C VAL A 35 22.68 -37.72 -7.09
N GLN A 36 21.78 -37.20 -6.27
CA GLN A 36 20.40 -36.92 -6.65
C GLN A 36 20.08 -35.46 -6.38
N LEU A 37 19.35 -34.84 -7.29
CA LEU A 37 18.76 -33.53 -7.06
C LEU A 37 17.50 -33.69 -6.21
N LEU A 38 17.35 -32.81 -5.23
CA LEU A 38 16.10 -32.64 -4.50
C LEU A 38 15.31 -31.53 -5.19
N VAL A 39 14.08 -31.85 -5.61
CA VAL A 39 13.25 -30.98 -6.43
C VAL A 39 11.83 -30.84 -5.88
N PHE A 40 11.22 -29.69 -6.10
CA PHE A 40 9.76 -29.55 -6.13
C PHE A 40 9.29 -29.58 -7.58
N ASP A 41 8.31 -30.44 -7.82
CA ASP A 41 7.82 -30.75 -9.15
C ASP A 41 6.29 -30.53 -9.16
N PRO A 42 5.77 -29.59 -9.98
CA PRO A 42 4.34 -29.26 -10.05
C PRO A 42 3.45 -30.44 -10.44
N GLU A 43 3.97 -31.46 -11.11
CA GLU A 43 3.22 -32.68 -11.45
C GLU A 43 2.89 -33.53 -10.20
N PHE A 44 3.55 -33.29 -9.07
CA PHE A 44 3.37 -34.05 -7.84
C PHE A 44 2.75 -33.19 -6.74
N GLN A 45 1.50 -33.50 -6.37
CA GLN A 45 0.92 -32.95 -5.15
C GLN A 45 1.59 -33.58 -3.91
N GLY A 46 1.96 -32.74 -2.95
CA GLY A 46 2.59 -33.19 -1.71
C GLY A 46 1.70 -34.17 -0.94
N SER A 47 2.25 -35.31 -0.54
CA SER A 47 1.51 -36.29 0.26
C SER A 47 1.11 -35.70 1.63
N ASN A 48 -0.15 -35.91 2.03
CA ASN A 48 -0.65 -35.58 3.38
C ASN A 48 0.21 -36.18 4.50
N THR A 49 0.93 -37.28 4.23
CA THR A 49 1.89 -37.87 5.17
C THR A 49 3.13 -36.99 5.35
N VAL A 50 3.66 -36.38 4.29
CA VAL A 50 4.82 -35.47 4.34
C VAL A 50 4.44 -34.20 5.10
N ALA A 51 3.28 -33.60 4.81
CA ALA A 51 2.79 -32.41 5.52
C ALA A 51 2.65 -32.66 7.05
N ARG A 52 2.16 -33.83 7.45
CA ARG A 52 2.06 -34.24 8.87
C ARG A 52 3.41 -34.52 9.55
N LEU A 53 4.45 -34.84 8.78
CA LEU A 53 5.80 -35.04 9.32
C LEU A 53 6.52 -33.71 9.58
N CYS A 54 6.27 -32.69 8.75
CA CYS A 54 6.80 -31.34 8.96
C CYS A 54 6.32 -30.69 10.27
N SER A 55 5.15 -31.08 10.79
CA SER A 55 4.57 -30.50 12.02
C SER A 55 4.96 -31.23 13.31
N ARG A 56 5.84 -32.25 13.28
CA ARG A 56 6.21 -33.04 14.48
C ARG A 56 7.69 -32.93 14.83
N ALA A 57 7.99 -32.63 16.10
CA ALA A 57 9.35 -32.39 16.61
C ALA A 57 10.23 -33.65 16.78
N ASN A 58 9.67 -34.86 16.79
CA ASN A 58 10.43 -36.11 16.96
C ASN A 58 9.98 -37.21 15.99
N LEU A 59 10.85 -37.55 15.04
CA LEU A 59 10.63 -38.58 14.04
C LEU A 59 11.29 -39.90 14.49
N ARG A 60 10.51 -40.95 14.79
CA ARG A 60 11.06 -42.31 14.94
C ARG A 60 11.60 -42.77 13.59
N ARG A 61 12.84 -43.28 13.55
CA ARG A 61 13.46 -43.83 12.32
C ARG A 61 12.54 -44.89 11.71
N GLN A 62 11.89 -44.54 10.62
CA GLN A 62 11.12 -45.48 9.82
C GLN A 62 11.80 -45.67 8.48
N SER A 63 12.02 -46.93 8.09
CA SER A 63 12.42 -47.36 6.74
C SER A 63 11.50 -46.83 5.63
N LYS A 64 10.33 -46.28 6.00
CA LYS A 64 9.33 -45.66 5.12
C LYS A 64 9.66 -44.22 4.69
N VAL A 65 10.57 -43.51 5.37
CA VAL A 65 10.91 -42.11 5.03
C VAL A 65 11.58 -42.01 3.66
N ASN A 66 12.42 -42.98 3.30
CA ASN A 66 13.09 -42.97 1.99
C ASN A 66 12.09 -43.06 0.83
N LYS A 67 11.04 -43.89 0.96
CA LYS A 67 9.98 -44.00 -0.05
C LYS A 67 9.15 -42.72 -0.16
N LEU A 68 8.95 -42.00 0.94
CA LEU A 68 8.23 -40.72 0.93
C LEU A 68 9.00 -39.59 0.22
N LEU A 69 10.34 -39.72 0.14
CA LEU A 69 11.20 -38.73 -0.51
C LEU A 69 11.48 -39.04 -1.99
N GLU A 70 11.12 -40.23 -2.48
CA GLU A 70 11.32 -40.63 -3.89
C GLU A 70 10.70 -39.63 -4.89
N PRO A 71 9.47 -39.10 -4.71
CA PRO A 71 8.88 -38.13 -5.64
C PRO A 71 9.69 -36.84 -5.78
N TYR A 72 10.47 -36.47 -4.76
CA TYR A 72 11.27 -35.26 -4.72
C TYR A 72 12.71 -35.48 -5.20
N ARG A 73 13.07 -36.69 -5.63
CA ARG A 73 14.44 -37.02 -6.07
C ARG A 73 14.52 -37.16 -7.58
N ARG A 74 15.57 -36.61 -8.17
CA ARG A 74 15.90 -36.79 -9.59
C ARG A 74 17.34 -37.30 -9.70
N SER A 75 17.50 -38.52 -10.21
CA SER A 75 18.81 -39.11 -10.47
C SER A 75 19.36 -38.65 -11.82
N ALA A 76 20.67 -38.80 -12.01
CA ALA A 76 21.30 -38.55 -13.31
C ALA A 76 20.64 -39.38 -14.43
N THR A 77 20.29 -40.66 -14.17
CA THR A 77 19.59 -41.52 -15.12
C THR A 77 18.20 -41.00 -15.47
N HIS A 78 17.47 -40.42 -14.52
CA HIS A 78 16.18 -39.82 -14.79
C HIS A 78 16.32 -38.57 -15.65
N LEU A 79 17.26 -37.68 -15.32
CA LEU A 79 17.49 -36.44 -16.06
C LEU A 79 18.03 -36.71 -17.47
N GLY A 80 18.84 -37.75 -17.66
CA GLY A 80 19.36 -38.15 -18.97
C GLY A 80 18.30 -38.68 -19.95
N ARG A 81 17.03 -38.83 -19.55
CA ARG A 81 15.93 -39.17 -20.46
C ARG A 81 15.48 -37.99 -21.31
N PHE A 82 15.85 -36.78 -20.92
CA PHE A 82 15.47 -35.54 -21.60
C PHE A 82 16.67 -35.02 -22.40
N LYS A 83 16.40 -34.51 -23.61
CA LYS A 83 17.45 -34.08 -24.54
C LYS A 83 18.09 -32.75 -24.16
N GLU A 84 17.32 -31.86 -23.56
CA GLU A 84 17.74 -30.51 -23.22
C GLU A 84 16.98 -29.98 -22.02
N PHE A 85 17.58 -28.98 -21.37
CA PHE A 85 16.98 -28.22 -20.29
C PHE A 85 17.40 -26.76 -20.41
N GLU A 86 16.47 -25.86 -20.14
CA GLU A 86 16.77 -24.46 -19.86
C GLU A 86 16.98 -24.30 -18.36
N LEU A 87 18.03 -23.56 -17.98
CA LEU A 87 18.40 -23.30 -16.59
C LEU A 87 18.19 -21.82 -16.28
N LEU A 88 17.29 -21.55 -15.34
CA LEU A 88 17.13 -20.23 -14.77
C LEU A 88 17.64 -20.25 -13.33
N TYR A 89 18.68 -19.47 -13.08
CA TYR A 89 19.26 -19.30 -11.75
C TYR A 89 19.61 -17.83 -11.56
N THR A 90 19.39 -17.32 -10.36
CA THR A 90 19.79 -15.96 -10.02
C THR A 90 21.28 -15.96 -9.67
N SER A 91 22.08 -15.32 -10.50
CA SER A 91 23.48 -15.06 -10.17
C SER A 91 23.52 -13.93 -9.15
N TRP A 92 24.01 -14.24 -7.95
CA TRP A 92 24.42 -13.22 -6.99
C TRP A 92 25.67 -12.54 -7.54
N CYS A 93 25.49 -11.54 -8.41
CA CYS A 93 26.53 -10.55 -8.60
C CYS A 93 26.51 -9.66 -7.35
N LYS A 94 27.61 -9.58 -6.62
CA LYS A 94 27.80 -8.47 -5.68
C LYS A 94 27.91 -7.21 -6.55
N MET A 95 26.77 -6.61 -6.89
CA MET A 95 26.77 -5.27 -7.46
C MET A 95 27.39 -4.36 -6.40
N ALA A 96 28.41 -3.58 -6.77
CA ALA A 96 28.82 -2.48 -5.91
C ALA A 96 27.59 -1.58 -5.73
N VAL A 97 27.44 -0.94 -4.57
CA VAL A 97 26.30 -0.03 -4.30
C VAL A 97 26.14 0.99 -5.44
N SER A 98 27.26 1.47 -6.00
CA SER A 98 27.30 2.35 -7.18
C SER A 98 26.70 1.76 -8.46
N ASP A 99 26.78 0.44 -8.66
CA ASP A 99 26.18 -0.21 -9.84
C ASP A 99 24.67 -0.38 -9.68
N LEU A 100 24.18 -0.59 -8.44
CA LEU A 100 22.75 -0.66 -8.16
C LEU A 100 22.10 0.71 -8.32
N ASP A 101 22.72 1.75 -7.76
CA ASP A 101 22.24 3.13 -7.88
C ASP A 101 22.11 3.53 -9.35
N ARG A 102 23.15 3.34 -10.17
CA ARG A 102 23.09 3.59 -11.62
C ARG A 102 22.00 2.79 -12.33
N SER A 103 21.73 1.55 -11.87
CA SER A 103 20.67 0.72 -12.47
C SER A 103 19.27 1.23 -12.12
N LEU A 104 19.10 1.72 -10.88
CA LEU A 104 17.87 2.38 -10.44
C LEU A 104 17.67 3.72 -11.15
N GLU A 105 18.72 4.53 -11.30
CA GLU A 105 18.67 5.79 -12.06
C GLU A 105 18.22 5.53 -13.50
N ASN A 106 18.80 4.53 -14.17
CA ASN A 106 18.43 4.18 -15.53
C ASN A 106 16.98 3.65 -15.61
N LEU A 107 16.56 2.81 -14.65
CA LEU A 107 15.20 2.30 -14.58
C LEU A 107 14.18 3.43 -14.40
N ILE A 108 14.41 4.34 -13.45
CA ILE A 108 13.56 5.50 -13.19
C ILE A 108 13.56 6.44 -14.39
N GLY A 109 14.74 6.71 -14.97
CA GLY A 109 14.89 7.52 -16.17
C GLY A 109 14.08 6.97 -17.35
N THR A 110 14.27 5.70 -17.68
CA THR A 110 13.54 5.01 -18.75
C THR A 110 12.03 5.01 -18.48
N PHE A 111 11.61 4.76 -17.25
CA PHE A 111 10.19 4.83 -16.88
C PHE A 111 9.61 6.23 -17.11
N ASN A 112 10.33 7.27 -16.67
CA ASN A 112 9.94 8.66 -16.84
C ASN A 112 9.94 9.14 -18.30
N GLU A 113 10.66 8.47 -19.20
CA GLU A 113 10.66 8.73 -20.64
C GLU A 113 9.49 8.04 -21.36
N LEU A 114 9.12 6.84 -20.90
CA LEU A 114 8.06 6.02 -21.50
C LEU A 114 6.66 6.34 -20.98
N ASN A 115 6.55 6.95 -19.80
CA ASN A 115 5.26 7.24 -19.15
C ASN A 115 5.00 8.75 -19.08
N ALA A 116 3.73 9.11 -19.20
CA ALA A 116 3.29 10.49 -19.11
C ALA A 116 3.48 11.05 -17.70
N SER A 117 3.77 12.35 -17.61
CA SER A 117 3.89 13.08 -16.34
C SER A 117 2.60 13.79 -15.93
N ASN A 118 1.46 13.41 -16.51
CA ASN A 118 0.13 13.88 -16.16
C ASN A 118 -0.82 12.69 -16.01
N VAL A 119 -1.88 12.89 -15.22
CA VAL A 119 -2.95 11.90 -15.07
C VAL A 119 -3.91 12.04 -16.24
N GLU A 120 -4.34 10.91 -16.81
CA GLU A 120 -5.32 10.89 -17.88
C GLU A 120 -6.68 11.37 -17.37
N GLU A 121 -7.35 12.23 -18.13
CA GLU A 121 -8.67 12.77 -17.79
C GLU A 121 -9.72 12.20 -18.74
N LEU A 122 -10.72 11.55 -18.15
CA LEU A 122 -11.88 10.98 -18.82
C LEU A 122 -13.07 11.92 -18.64
N HIS A 123 -13.89 12.05 -19.68
CA HIS A 123 -15.14 12.85 -19.65
C HIS A 123 -16.40 11.98 -19.52
N SER A 124 -16.22 10.67 -19.38
CA SER A 124 -17.27 9.68 -19.13
C SER A 124 -16.69 8.50 -18.38
N GLU A 125 -17.54 7.75 -17.69
CA GLU A 125 -17.12 6.52 -17.02
C GLU A 125 -16.58 5.50 -18.06
N PRO A 126 -15.43 4.85 -17.78
CA PRO A 126 -14.93 3.79 -18.63
C PRO A 126 -15.81 2.54 -18.52
N SER A 127 -15.86 1.74 -19.58
CA SER A 127 -16.42 0.38 -19.49
C SER A 127 -15.59 -0.49 -18.53
N PRO A 128 -16.14 -1.59 -17.98
CA PRO A 128 -15.38 -2.50 -17.12
C PRO A 128 -14.08 -3.01 -17.75
N LEU A 129 -14.07 -3.27 -19.06
CA LEU A 129 -12.87 -3.71 -19.79
C LEU A 129 -11.81 -2.59 -19.88
N GLU A 130 -12.23 -1.36 -20.17
CA GLU A 130 -11.33 -0.21 -20.19
C GLU A 130 -10.75 0.04 -18.81
N PHE A 131 -11.57 0.01 -17.77
CA PHE A 131 -11.13 0.12 -16.39
C PHE A 131 -10.09 -0.95 -16.02
N MET A 132 -10.34 -2.22 -16.39
CA MET A 132 -9.38 -3.31 -16.17
C MET A 132 -8.03 -3.08 -16.86
N ARG A 133 -7.98 -2.35 -17.98
CA ARG A 133 -6.69 -1.97 -18.61
C ARG A 133 -5.92 -0.95 -17.79
N TYR A 134 -6.59 -0.07 -17.04
CA TYR A 134 -5.91 0.83 -16.08
C TYR A 134 -5.42 0.07 -14.86
N VAL A 135 -6.24 -0.84 -14.32
CA VAL A 135 -5.85 -1.74 -13.22
C VAL A 135 -4.61 -2.55 -13.61
N ALA A 136 -4.63 -3.20 -14.78
CA ALA A 136 -3.52 -4.02 -15.25
C ALA A 136 -2.22 -3.22 -15.51
N ARG A 137 -2.34 -1.95 -15.93
CA ARG A 137 -1.20 -1.04 -16.10
C ARG A 137 -0.80 -0.33 -14.80
N ASN A 138 -1.58 -0.47 -13.74
CA ASN A 138 -1.44 0.24 -12.48
C ASN A 138 -1.28 1.76 -12.71
N THR A 139 -2.23 2.37 -13.43
CA THR A 139 -2.15 3.79 -13.81
C THR A 139 -3.39 4.56 -13.35
N PRO A 140 -3.25 5.71 -12.66
CA PRO A 140 -4.38 6.52 -12.22
C PRO A 140 -5.05 7.22 -13.40
N PHE A 141 -6.32 7.58 -13.22
CA PHE A 141 -7.05 8.49 -14.09
C PHE A 141 -8.07 9.29 -13.28
N VAL A 142 -8.51 10.42 -13.83
CA VAL A 142 -9.60 11.23 -13.27
C VAL A 142 -10.80 11.18 -14.21
N ILE A 143 -12.00 10.96 -13.68
CA ILE A 143 -13.25 11.19 -14.41
C ILE A 143 -13.77 12.56 -14.02
N ARG A 144 -13.70 13.51 -14.96
CA ARG A 144 -14.18 14.88 -14.75
C ARG A 144 -15.71 14.89 -14.67
N GLY A 145 -16.24 15.40 -13.56
CA GLY A 145 -17.68 15.46 -13.31
C GLY A 145 -18.40 14.12 -13.24
N GLY A 146 -17.70 13.00 -13.05
CA GLY A 146 -18.29 11.66 -13.01
C GLY A 146 -19.41 11.53 -11.96
N ALA A 147 -19.27 12.22 -10.83
CA ALA A 147 -20.23 12.25 -9.72
C ALA A 147 -21.14 13.50 -9.72
N SER A 148 -21.11 14.35 -10.76
CA SER A 148 -21.91 15.59 -10.77
C SER A 148 -23.42 15.36 -10.72
N HIS A 149 -23.87 14.20 -11.19
CA HIS A 149 -25.28 13.79 -11.14
C HIS A 149 -25.70 13.22 -9.78
N TRP A 150 -24.76 12.98 -8.85
CA TRP A 150 -25.08 12.45 -7.54
C TRP A 150 -25.87 13.45 -6.72
N ARG A 151 -26.88 12.95 -5.99
CA ARG A 151 -27.64 13.78 -5.05
C ARG A 151 -26.74 14.44 -4.00
N ALA A 152 -25.67 13.78 -3.59
CA ALA A 152 -24.69 14.34 -2.67
C ALA A 152 -24.05 15.60 -3.25
N THR A 153 -23.48 15.52 -4.46
CA THR A 153 -22.86 16.66 -5.16
C THR A 153 -23.84 17.80 -5.44
N GLN A 154 -25.12 17.50 -5.64
CA GLN A 154 -26.15 18.50 -5.90
C GLN A 154 -26.76 19.15 -4.64
N LYS A 155 -26.76 18.45 -3.49
CA LYS A 155 -27.49 18.90 -2.29
C LYS A 155 -26.62 19.18 -1.08
N TRP A 156 -25.47 18.54 -0.96
CA TRP A 156 -24.64 18.70 0.22
C TRP A 156 -24.05 20.09 0.25
N ASN A 157 -24.39 20.80 1.32
CA ASN A 157 -23.80 22.06 1.70
C ASN A 157 -23.77 22.11 3.23
N ALA A 158 -23.19 23.17 3.80
CA ALA A 158 -23.05 23.32 5.24
C ALA A 158 -24.38 23.18 6.00
N ALA A 159 -25.46 23.79 5.50
CA ALA A 159 -26.77 23.74 6.13
C ALA A 159 -27.38 22.32 6.07
N TYR A 160 -27.30 21.67 4.90
CA TYR A 160 -27.79 20.31 4.72
C TYR A 160 -27.06 19.33 5.63
N LEU A 161 -25.73 19.35 5.67
CA LEU A 161 -24.94 18.42 6.48
C LEU A 161 -25.21 18.59 7.97
N LYS A 162 -25.30 19.84 8.47
CA LYS A 162 -25.65 20.13 9.86
C LYS A 162 -27.02 19.55 10.24
N SER A 163 -28.02 19.68 9.36
CA SER A 163 -29.36 19.14 9.60
C SER A 163 -29.40 17.61 9.45
N ALA A 164 -28.76 17.06 8.44
CA ALA A 164 -28.79 15.62 8.16
C ALA A 164 -28.04 14.79 9.20
N LEU A 165 -27.04 15.38 9.86
CA LEU A 165 -26.24 14.76 10.92
C LEU A 165 -26.50 15.39 12.29
N GLU A 166 -27.66 16.01 12.46
CA GLU A 166 -28.06 16.56 13.75
C GLU A 166 -28.10 15.46 14.82
N GLY A 167 -27.55 15.76 16.01
CA GLY A 167 -27.44 14.81 17.12
C GLY A 167 -26.44 13.67 16.91
N GLN A 168 -25.78 13.58 15.76
CA GLN A 168 -24.76 12.56 15.50
C GLN A 168 -23.42 12.93 16.13
N PHE A 169 -22.63 11.91 16.44
CA PHE A 169 -21.27 12.02 16.91
C PHE A 169 -20.31 11.41 15.90
N VAL A 170 -19.11 11.97 15.79
CA VAL A 170 -18.06 11.52 14.86
C VAL A 170 -16.73 11.39 15.58
N ASN A 171 -15.90 10.43 15.17
CA ASN A 171 -14.51 10.34 15.61
C ASN A 171 -13.69 11.40 14.88
N VAL A 172 -13.00 12.24 15.65
CA VAL A 172 -12.23 13.37 15.13
C VAL A 172 -10.76 13.15 15.48
N ALA A 173 -9.91 13.14 14.45
CA ALA A 173 -8.48 13.27 14.59
C ALA A 173 -8.12 14.73 14.84
N VAL A 174 -7.48 14.99 15.98
CA VAL A 174 -7.04 16.32 16.40
C VAL A 174 -5.52 16.36 16.46
N THR A 175 -4.93 17.37 15.82
CA THR A 175 -3.49 17.59 15.78
C THR A 175 -3.16 19.06 15.94
N PRO A 176 -1.99 19.43 16.46
CA PRO A 176 -1.59 20.84 16.53
C PRO A 176 -1.32 21.46 15.14
N PHE A 177 -0.89 20.66 14.16
CA PHE A 177 -0.38 21.18 12.88
C PHE A 177 -1.05 20.57 11.63
N GLY A 178 -2.13 19.81 11.80
CA GLY A 178 -2.80 19.13 10.69
C GLY A 178 -2.01 17.95 10.12
N ASN A 179 -1.08 17.38 10.89
CA ASN A 179 -0.09 16.40 10.45
C ASN A 179 -0.36 14.99 11.02
N ALA A 180 -1.61 14.54 10.94
CA ALA A 180 -1.99 13.20 11.39
C ALA A 180 -1.25 12.12 10.59
N ASP A 181 -0.72 11.12 11.29
CA ASP A 181 0.04 9.99 10.75
C ASP A 181 1.26 10.41 9.91
N ALA A 182 1.86 11.57 10.21
CA ALA A 182 2.99 12.12 9.46
C ALA A 182 4.34 11.93 10.18
N PRO A 183 5.46 11.79 9.44
CA PRO A 183 6.79 11.89 10.02
C PRO A 183 6.99 13.25 10.69
N THR A 184 7.23 13.25 12.01
CA THR A 184 7.35 14.48 12.80
C THR A 184 8.54 14.37 13.74
N PHE A 185 9.39 15.39 13.75
CA PHE A 185 10.50 15.45 14.70
C PHE A 185 9.96 15.70 16.11
N SER A 186 10.27 14.82 17.07
CA SER A 186 9.96 15.00 18.48
C SER A 186 11.19 15.53 19.22
N PRO A 187 11.21 16.80 19.66
CA PRO A 187 12.32 17.35 20.43
C PRO A 187 12.55 16.59 21.74
N GLN A 188 11.47 16.13 22.38
CA GLN A 188 11.51 15.37 23.62
C GLN A 188 12.29 14.05 23.48
N HIS A 189 12.23 13.43 22.31
CA HIS A 189 12.89 12.15 22.03
C HIS A 189 14.13 12.28 21.15
N GLY A 190 14.43 13.48 20.64
CA GLY A 190 15.55 13.73 19.72
C GLY A 190 15.48 12.92 18.43
N ALA A 191 14.28 12.54 17.98
CA ALA A 191 14.08 11.62 16.86
C ALA A 191 12.80 11.92 16.07
N THR A 192 12.77 11.52 14.80
CA THR A 192 11.55 11.52 13.98
C THR A 192 10.68 10.32 14.35
N VAL A 193 9.40 10.59 14.60
CA VAL A 193 8.36 9.60 14.93
C VAL A 193 7.21 9.71 13.94
N ILE A 194 6.31 8.73 13.93
CA ILE A 194 5.00 8.88 13.28
C ILE A 194 4.08 9.56 14.28
N ALA A 195 3.61 10.77 13.95
CA ALA A 195 2.71 11.53 14.80
C ALA A 195 1.25 11.10 14.57
N LYS A 196 0.77 10.14 15.35
CA LYS A 196 -0.65 9.77 15.36
C LYS A 196 -1.48 10.88 15.99
N PRO A 197 -2.69 11.13 15.48
CA PRO A 197 -3.56 12.16 16.02
C PRO A 197 -4.03 11.85 17.45
N HIS A 198 -4.42 12.88 18.18
CA HIS A 198 -5.28 12.72 19.34
C HIS A 198 -6.70 12.42 18.83
N GLU A 199 -7.26 11.26 19.15
CA GLU A 199 -8.62 10.92 18.75
C GLU A 199 -9.63 11.26 19.85
N GLU A 200 -10.71 11.96 19.47
CA GLU A 200 -11.82 12.27 20.36
C GLU A 200 -13.16 12.20 19.62
N VAL A 201 -14.20 11.78 20.33
CA VAL A 201 -15.57 11.74 19.80
C VAL A 201 -16.21 13.11 20.03
N GLN A 202 -16.61 13.79 18.96
CA GLN A 202 -17.25 15.11 19.01
C GLN A 202 -18.67 15.06 18.44
N GLN A 203 -19.55 15.95 18.93
CA GLN A 203 -20.82 16.21 18.27
C GLN A 203 -20.57 16.79 16.88
N PHE A 204 -21.24 16.27 15.86
CA PHE A 204 -21.00 16.67 14.47
C PHE A 204 -21.19 18.17 14.25
N GLY A 205 -22.24 18.76 14.85
CA GLY A 205 -22.53 20.19 14.72
C GLY A 205 -21.40 21.10 15.21
N ASP A 206 -20.76 20.74 16.32
CA ASP A 206 -19.66 21.50 16.91
C ASP A 206 -18.38 21.34 16.10
N PHE A 207 -18.02 20.09 15.77
CA PHE A 207 -16.89 19.78 14.89
C PHE A 207 -17.01 20.52 13.55
N PHE A 208 -18.16 20.41 12.90
CA PHE A 208 -18.39 20.98 11.58
C PHE A 208 -18.38 22.52 11.62
N SER A 209 -18.93 23.12 12.69
CA SER A 209 -18.85 24.57 12.90
C SER A 209 -17.41 25.02 13.16
N TYR A 210 -16.62 24.26 13.90
CA TYR A 210 -15.21 24.54 14.15
C TYR A 210 -14.41 24.56 12.84
N VAL A 211 -14.44 23.49 12.04
CA VAL A 211 -13.64 23.39 10.81
C VAL A 211 -14.07 24.42 9.76
N THR A 212 -15.36 24.76 9.71
CA THR A 212 -15.88 25.82 8.84
C THR A 212 -15.32 27.18 9.26
N ARG A 213 -15.42 27.52 10.56
CA ARG A 213 -14.89 28.80 11.06
C ARG A 213 -13.39 28.89 10.88
N GLN A 214 -12.64 27.82 11.16
CA GLN A 214 -11.19 27.79 10.99
C GLN A 214 -10.74 28.11 9.55
N GLU A 215 -11.59 27.80 8.56
CA GLU A 215 -11.35 28.10 7.14
C GLU A 215 -11.82 29.50 6.75
N THR A 216 -12.97 29.95 7.27
CA THR A 216 -13.65 31.16 6.74
C THR A 216 -13.46 32.42 7.58
N ASP A 217 -13.12 32.30 8.85
CA ASP A 217 -12.95 33.42 9.78
C ASP A 217 -11.49 33.89 9.77
N PRO A 218 -11.18 35.08 9.22
CA PRO A 218 -9.80 35.57 9.15
C PRO A 218 -9.17 35.85 10.51
N GLU A 219 -9.99 36.02 11.56
CA GLU A 219 -9.53 36.25 12.94
C GLU A 219 -9.37 34.93 13.73
N PHE A 220 -9.64 33.78 13.09
CA PHE A 220 -9.48 32.48 13.75
C PHE A 220 -7.99 32.25 14.09
N PRO A 221 -7.66 31.90 15.35
CA PRO A 221 -6.27 31.75 15.78
C PRO A 221 -5.46 30.82 14.87
N THR A 222 -4.24 31.23 14.52
CA THR A 222 -3.38 30.46 13.61
C THR A 222 -2.74 29.25 14.28
N ASP A 223 -2.56 29.33 15.60
CA ASP A 223 -2.01 28.29 16.48
C ASP A 223 -3.08 27.34 17.05
N SER A 224 -4.33 27.49 16.61
CA SER A 224 -5.41 26.57 16.95
C SER A 224 -5.14 25.16 16.42
N GLU A 225 -5.58 24.14 17.17
CA GLU A 225 -5.59 22.77 16.68
C GLU A 225 -6.32 22.57 15.34
N VAL A 226 -5.93 21.55 14.60
CA VAL A 226 -6.56 21.15 13.34
C VAL A 226 -7.37 19.89 13.58
N ARG A 227 -8.63 19.90 13.11
CA ARG A 227 -9.58 18.80 13.26
C ARG A 227 -9.90 18.18 11.91
N TYR A 228 -9.92 16.85 11.87
CA TYR A 228 -10.23 16.08 10.67
C TYR A 228 -11.08 14.86 11.05
N ALA A 229 -12.20 14.66 10.37
CA ALA A 229 -13.04 13.47 10.56
C ALA A 229 -12.82 12.50 9.42
N GLN A 230 -12.49 11.25 9.77
CA GLN A 230 -12.45 10.11 8.86
C GLN A 230 -13.38 9.04 9.43
N THR A 231 -14.61 9.01 8.94
CA THR A 231 -15.59 8.01 9.37
C THR A 231 -15.40 6.75 8.53
N ARG A 232 -14.93 5.67 9.16
CA ARG A 232 -15.02 4.32 8.60
C ARG A 232 -16.47 3.86 8.69
N GLU A 233 -16.96 3.22 7.62
CA GLU A 233 -18.33 2.69 7.51
C GLU A 233 -19.42 3.76 7.52
N MET A 234 -19.45 4.55 6.44
CA MET A 234 -20.49 5.57 6.19
C MET A 234 -21.93 5.05 6.28
N GLN A 235 -22.15 3.74 6.16
CA GLN A 235 -23.47 3.10 6.29
C GLN A 235 -24.14 3.36 7.64
N THR A 236 -23.37 3.65 8.68
CA THR A 236 -23.89 4.00 10.02
C THR A 236 -24.39 5.44 10.12
N LEU A 237 -23.89 6.33 9.26
CA LEU A 237 -24.42 7.68 9.12
C LEU A 237 -25.62 7.57 8.18
N SER A 238 -26.84 7.73 8.70
CA SER A 238 -28.12 7.70 7.97
C SER A 238 -28.29 8.77 6.88
N LEU A 239 -27.21 9.15 6.18
CA LEU A 239 -27.12 10.13 5.10
C LEU A 239 -27.82 9.70 3.80
N GLY A 240 -28.53 8.57 3.80
CA GLY A 240 -29.34 8.15 2.65
C GLY A 240 -28.53 7.89 1.36
N MET A 241 -27.24 7.55 1.50
CA MET A 241 -26.31 7.31 0.39
C MET A 241 -26.33 5.93 -0.29
N PRO A 242 -27.03 4.86 0.16
CA PRO A 242 -26.79 3.53 -0.42
C PRO A 242 -27.24 3.40 -1.89
N VAL A 243 -28.02 4.34 -2.44
CA VAL A 243 -28.54 4.25 -3.82
C VAL A 243 -27.64 4.94 -4.86
N TYR A 244 -26.76 5.88 -4.47
CA TYR A 244 -25.99 6.68 -5.45
C TYR A 244 -24.52 6.26 -5.58
N CYS A 245 -23.96 5.56 -4.58
CA CYS A 245 -22.69 4.82 -4.73
C CYS A 245 -22.81 3.60 -5.66
N VAL A 246 -24.03 3.24 -6.11
CA VAL A 246 -24.31 2.03 -6.89
C VAL A 246 -23.60 2.04 -8.25
N VAL A 247 -23.36 3.21 -8.85
CA VAL A 247 -22.74 3.29 -10.18
C VAL A 247 -21.24 2.94 -10.12
N THR A 248 -20.50 3.56 -9.18
CA THR A 248 -19.10 3.18 -8.92
C THR A 248 -18.98 1.75 -8.40
N TYR A 249 -19.95 1.31 -7.59
CA TYR A 249 -20.04 -0.08 -7.12
C TYR A 249 -20.18 -1.07 -8.28
N TRP A 250 -21.03 -0.76 -9.27
CA TRP A 250 -21.22 -1.61 -10.44
C TRP A 250 -19.94 -1.72 -11.29
N LEU A 251 -19.21 -0.62 -11.49
CA LEU A 251 -17.95 -0.65 -12.23
C LEU A 251 -16.91 -1.53 -11.52
N MET A 252 -16.75 -1.38 -10.20
CA MET A 252 -15.83 -2.19 -9.39
C MET A 252 -16.23 -3.66 -9.37
N GLU A 253 -17.50 -3.95 -9.13
CA GLU A 253 -18.01 -5.32 -9.07
C GLU A 253 -17.91 -6.02 -10.44
N SER A 254 -18.27 -5.32 -11.52
CA SER A 254 -18.22 -5.87 -12.87
C SER A 254 -16.80 -6.05 -13.41
N ALA A 255 -15.87 -5.19 -13.00
CA ALA A 255 -14.48 -5.25 -13.44
C ALA A 255 -13.61 -6.17 -12.56
N LEU A 256 -13.67 -5.99 -11.24
CA LEU A 256 -12.80 -6.68 -10.27
C LEU A 256 -13.46 -7.92 -9.64
N GLY A 257 -14.75 -8.13 -9.87
CA GLY A 257 -15.50 -9.25 -9.30
C GLY A 257 -15.70 -9.17 -7.79
N LYS A 258 -15.57 -7.98 -7.19
CA LYS A 258 -15.64 -7.77 -5.74
C LYS A 258 -16.33 -6.45 -5.39
N ALA A 259 -17.09 -6.48 -4.29
CA ALA A 259 -17.58 -5.28 -3.63
C ALA A 259 -16.44 -4.52 -2.92
N PRO A 260 -16.57 -3.19 -2.70
CA PRO A 260 -15.62 -2.44 -1.89
C PRO A 260 -15.52 -2.98 -0.47
N ASP A 261 -14.31 -3.11 0.05
CA ASP A 261 -14.07 -3.52 1.45
C ASP A 261 -14.51 -2.44 2.46
N ALA A 262 -14.48 -1.16 2.07
CA ALA A 262 -14.87 -0.03 2.90
C ALA A 262 -15.41 1.14 2.07
N ILE A 263 -16.32 1.91 2.68
CA ILE A 263 -16.78 3.21 2.18
C ILE A 263 -16.57 4.23 3.31
N ASN A 264 -15.71 5.21 3.06
CA ASN A 264 -15.31 6.21 4.04
C ASN A 264 -15.86 7.60 3.68
N LEU A 265 -16.10 8.42 4.70
CA LEU A 265 -16.38 9.84 4.55
C LEU A 265 -15.25 10.65 5.21
N TRP A 266 -14.75 11.63 4.49
CA TRP A 266 -13.71 12.53 4.96
C TRP A 266 -14.21 13.97 5.02
N ILE A 267 -14.02 14.62 6.16
CA ILE A 267 -14.38 16.03 6.37
C ILE A 267 -13.21 16.73 7.06
N GLY A 268 -12.74 17.83 6.47
CA GLY A 268 -11.66 18.64 6.98
C GLY A 268 -11.60 19.98 6.25
N ASN A 269 -10.51 20.71 6.44
CA ASN A 269 -10.25 22.01 5.81
C ASN A 269 -8.81 22.10 5.29
N SER A 270 -8.41 23.28 4.81
CA SER A 270 -7.10 23.50 4.18
C SER A 270 -5.91 23.33 5.12
N ARG A 271 -6.13 23.33 6.45
CA ARG A 271 -5.06 23.19 7.45
C ARG A 271 -4.65 21.75 7.72
N SER A 272 -5.34 20.76 7.16
CA SER A 272 -5.02 19.33 7.33
C SER A 272 -4.35 18.76 6.09
N THR A 273 -3.22 18.06 6.28
CA THR A 273 -2.47 17.40 5.20
C THR A 273 -2.20 15.95 5.56
N THR A 274 -2.51 15.05 4.63
CA THR A 274 -2.15 13.63 4.74
C THR A 274 -0.75 13.46 4.20
N ALA A 275 0.17 12.91 5.01
CA ALA A 275 1.55 12.67 4.59
C ALA A 275 1.62 11.63 3.46
N MET A 276 2.75 11.62 2.73
CA MET A 276 3.01 10.62 1.71
C MET A 276 2.97 9.20 2.31
N HIS A 277 2.14 8.36 1.73
CA HIS A 277 1.94 6.96 2.10
C HIS A 277 1.45 6.20 0.88
N LYS A 278 1.21 4.90 1.05
CA LYS A 278 0.65 4.02 0.03
C LYS A 278 -0.35 3.07 0.65
N ASP A 279 -1.37 2.69 -0.12
CA ASP A 279 -2.38 1.73 0.28
C ASP A 279 -2.33 0.47 -0.57
N ASN A 280 -2.80 -0.65 -0.01
CA ASN A 280 -2.89 -1.93 -0.72
C ASN A 280 -4.26 -2.11 -1.43
N PHE A 281 -4.98 -1.02 -1.69
CA PHE A 281 -6.36 -1.02 -2.18
C PHE A 281 -6.48 -0.30 -3.52
N GLU A 282 -7.39 -0.80 -4.36
CA GLU A 282 -7.87 -0.04 -5.52
C GLU A 282 -8.87 1.01 -5.02
N ASN A 283 -8.48 2.28 -5.04
CA ASN A 283 -9.25 3.34 -4.40
C ASN A 283 -9.97 4.20 -5.45
N ILE A 284 -11.26 4.47 -5.21
CA ILE A 284 -12.01 5.50 -5.93
C ILE A 284 -12.30 6.63 -4.96
N PHE A 285 -11.61 7.75 -5.16
CA PHE A 285 -11.82 8.96 -4.40
C PHE A 285 -12.79 9.88 -5.13
N VAL A 286 -13.84 10.35 -4.46
CA VAL A 286 -14.85 11.23 -5.07
C VAL A 286 -14.92 12.54 -4.29
N GLN A 287 -14.72 13.66 -4.99
CA GLN A 287 -14.80 14.98 -4.38
C GLN A 287 -16.23 15.53 -4.43
N ILE A 288 -16.90 15.66 -3.28
CA ILE A 288 -18.30 16.10 -3.24
C ILE A 288 -18.43 17.62 -3.06
N VAL A 289 -17.66 18.22 -2.14
CA VAL A 289 -17.71 19.67 -1.83
C VAL A 289 -16.30 20.20 -1.64
N GLY A 290 -15.97 21.35 -2.22
CA GLY A 290 -14.63 21.93 -2.17
C GLY A 290 -13.66 21.26 -3.13
N ARG A 291 -12.36 21.44 -2.91
CA ARG A 291 -11.28 20.88 -3.75
C ARG A 291 -10.35 20.00 -2.94
N LYS A 292 -9.79 18.97 -3.58
CA LYS A 292 -8.73 18.13 -3.01
C LYS A 292 -7.54 18.10 -3.95
N HIS A 293 -6.36 18.30 -3.40
CA HIS A 293 -5.09 18.27 -4.11
C HIS A 293 -4.35 16.99 -3.74
N PHE A 294 -3.90 16.25 -4.75
CA PHE A 294 -3.09 15.04 -4.63
C PHE A 294 -1.73 15.26 -5.31
N VAL A 295 -0.70 14.74 -4.66
CA VAL A 295 0.63 14.54 -5.25
C VAL A 295 0.88 13.03 -5.24
N LEU A 296 0.99 12.43 -6.42
CA LEU A 296 1.07 10.98 -6.60
C LEU A 296 2.44 10.59 -7.16
N LEU A 297 2.96 9.45 -6.70
CA LEU A 297 4.18 8.85 -7.24
C LEU A 297 3.90 7.39 -7.61
N PRO A 298 4.26 6.92 -8.82
CA PRO A 298 4.14 5.51 -9.12
C PRO A 298 5.00 4.66 -8.17
N PRO A 299 4.59 3.41 -7.87
CA PRO A 299 5.31 2.53 -6.94
C PRO A 299 6.79 2.33 -7.29
N LEU A 300 7.14 2.46 -8.58
CA LEU A 300 8.53 2.38 -9.07
C LEU A 300 9.44 3.44 -8.42
N LEU A 301 8.89 4.60 -8.03
CA LEU A 301 9.63 5.69 -7.42
C LEU A 301 9.85 5.52 -5.91
N HIS A 302 9.62 4.33 -5.35
CA HIS A 302 9.89 4.03 -3.94
C HIS A 302 11.33 4.40 -3.51
N ALA A 303 12.32 4.23 -4.38
CA ALA A 303 13.71 4.64 -4.11
C ALA A 303 13.89 6.16 -3.88
N CYS A 304 12.90 6.97 -4.26
CA CYS A 304 12.90 8.42 -4.13
C CYS A 304 12.36 8.90 -2.77
N VAL A 305 11.55 8.11 -2.06
CA VAL A 305 10.71 8.61 -0.94
C VAL A 305 11.36 8.51 0.45
N ASN A 306 12.60 8.03 0.50
CA ASN A 306 13.38 7.85 1.73
C ASN A 306 12.58 7.15 2.85
N GLU A 307 11.94 6.02 2.50
CA GLU A 307 11.16 5.24 3.47
C GLU A 307 12.05 4.82 4.65
N SER A 308 11.63 5.19 5.85
CA SER A 308 12.36 4.91 7.09
C SER A 308 11.48 4.20 8.10
N LEU A 309 12.10 3.39 8.94
CA LEU A 309 11.44 2.71 10.05
C LEU A 309 11.30 3.68 11.23
N LEU A 310 10.09 4.14 11.50
CA LEU A 310 9.80 5.15 12.52
C LEU A 310 9.05 4.54 13.71
N LEU A 311 9.33 5.05 14.90
CA LEU A 311 8.53 4.74 16.10
C LEU A 311 7.21 5.50 16.04
N PRO A 312 6.07 4.88 16.35
CA PRO A 312 4.82 5.61 16.49
C PRO A 312 4.73 6.33 17.84
N ALA A 313 4.20 7.54 17.79
CA ALA A 313 3.87 8.35 18.95
C ALA A 313 2.49 8.99 18.73
N THR A 314 1.70 9.10 19.79
CA THR A 314 0.38 9.70 19.73
C THR A 314 0.39 11.08 20.38
N TYR A 315 -0.26 12.06 19.75
CA TYR A 315 -0.48 13.36 20.38
C TYR A 315 -1.38 13.20 21.61
N ILE A 316 -0.92 13.77 22.72
CA ILE A 316 -1.66 13.86 23.97
C ILE A 316 -1.89 15.34 24.25
N ARG A 317 -3.17 15.69 24.43
CA ARG A 317 -3.60 17.02 24.86
C ARG A 317 -3.13 17.30 26.28
N GLN A 318 -2.52 18.46 26.49
CA GLN A 318 -2.11 19.01 27.78
C GLN A 318 -2.75 20.38 28.00
N ASP A 319 -2.59 20.96 29.19
CA ASP A 319 -3.19 22.26 29.55
C ASP A 319 -2.72 23.42 28.65
N ASP A 320 -1.51 23.32 28.07
CA ASP A 320 -0.86 24.33 27.23
C ASP A 320 -0.63 23.90 25.77
N GLY A 321 -1.23 22.79 25.32
CA GLY A 321 -1.14 22.35 23.93
C GLY A 321 -1.09 20.84 23.74
N PHE A 322 -0.16 20.37 22.91
CA PHE A 322 0.00 18.95 22.57
C PHE A 322 1.44 18.50 22.71
N SER A 323 1.62 17.28 23.23
CA SER A 323 2.92 16.59 23.28
C SER A 323 2.82 15.24 22.57
N LEU A 324 3.89 14.81 21.90
CA LEU A 324 3.99 13.47 21.33
C LEU A 324 4.47 12.48 22.39
N ARG A 325 3.66 11.47 22.68
CA ARG A 325 4.03 10.37 23.59
C ARG A 325 4.24 9.10 22.78
N LEU A 326 5.41 8.48 22.87
CA LEU A 326 5.68 7.18 22.26
C LEU A 326 4.63 6.13 22.68
N ASP A 327 4.14 5.38 21.71
CA ASP A 327 3.14 4.35 21.96
C ASP A 327 3.79 3.14 22.67
N PRO A 328 3.21 2.65 23.77
CA PRO A 328 3.78 1.52 24.49
C PRO A 328 3.75 0.25 23.62
N VAL A 329 4.88 -0.46 23.56
CA VAL A 329 5.02 -1.76 22.87
C VAL A 329 4.64 -1.69 21.38
N SER A 330 5.25 -0.75 20.66
CA SER A 330 5.02 -0.60 19.23
C SER A 330 6.19 -1.09 18.37
N ARG A 331 5.87 -1.72 17.25
CA ARG A 331 6.85 -2.03 16.20
C ARG A 331 7.18 -0.77 15.42
N LEU A 332 8.38 -0.71 14.86
CA LEU A 332 8.71 0.31 13.88
C LEU A 332 7.82 0.15 12.65
N VAL A 333 7.39 1.28 12.11
CA VAL A 333 6.50 1.35 10.95
C VAL A 333 7.26 2.01 9.80
N PRO A 334 7.33 1.39 8.62
CA PRO A 334 7.92 2.02 7.44
C PRO A 334 7.02 3.17 6.96
N LEU A 335 7.60 4.36 6.79
CA LEU A 335 6.89 5.52 6.26
C LEU A 335 7.84 6.37 5.40
N ALA A 336 7.31 6.93 4.31
CA ALA A 336 8.03 7.90 3.49
C ALA A 336 8.40 9.11 4.34
N THR A 337 9.65 9.58 4.26
CA THR A 337 10.12 10.75 5.01
C THR A 337 10.52 11.91 4.12
N TRP A 338 10.68 11.67 2.83
CA TRP A 338 10.88 12.70 1.82
C TRP A 338 9.53 13.20 1.29
N ASP A 339 9.43 14.50 1.07
CA ASP A 339 8.27 15.17 0.49
C ASP A 339 8.70 15.92 -0.78
N PRO A 340 8.09 15.67 -1.96
CA PRO A 340 8.39 16.41 -3.18
C PRO A 340 8.08 17.91 -3.10
N ASP A 341 7.24 18.35 -2.16
CA ASP A 341 6.96 19.77 -1.91
C ASP A 341 8.01 20.44 -1.00
N ASP A 342 8.87 19.65 -0.33
CA ASP A 342 10.10 20.09 0.35
C ASP A 342 11.30 19.25 -0.15
N PRO A 343 11.72 19.43 -1.42
CA PRO A 343 12.56 18.47 -2.13
C PRO A 343 13.97 18.30 -1.56
N VAL A 344 14.43 19.24 -0.71
CA VAL A 344 15.76 19.22 -0.08
C VAL A 344 15.76 18.38 1.20
N ARG A 345 14.65 18.39 1.95
CA ARG A 345 14.59 17.73 3.25
C ARG A 345 14.40 16.24 3.07
N ASN A 346 15.24 15.44 3.75
CA ASN A 346 15.19 13.97 3.72
C ASN A 346 15.33 13.36 2.31
N SER A 347 15.95 14.04 1.34
CA SER A 347 16.15 13.51 -0.01
C SER A 347 17.06 12.28 -0.03
N THR A 348 16.78 11.34 -0.92
CA THR A 348 17.71 10.28 -1.34
C THR A 348 18.55 10.77 -2.54
N PRO A 349 19.62 10.05 -2.94
CA PRO A 349 20.30 10.31 -4.19
C PRO A 349 19.38 10.28 -5.41
N MET A 350 18.25 9.56 -5.34
CA MET A 350 17.29 9.38 -6.44
C MET A 350 16.13 10.37 -6.42
N SER A 351 15.89 11.09 -5.32
CA SER A 351 14.72 11.97 -5.17
C SER A 351 14.61 13.01 -6.28
N HIS A 352 15.73 13.50 -6.81
CA HIS A 352 15.76 14.45 -7.92
C HIS A 352 15.23 13.90 -9.24
N LEU A 353 15.13 12.58 -9.39
CA LEU A 353 14.57 11.90 -10.55
C LEU A 353 13.04 11.73 -10.45
N ALA A 354 12.45 11.97 -9.28
CA ALA A 354 11.02 11.84 -9.11
C ALA A 354 10.27 12.87 -9.96
N LYS A 355 9.25 12.41 -10.69
CA LYS A 355 8.31 13.26 -11.41
C LYS A 355 6.90 13.06 -10.83
N PRO A 356 6.52 13.81 -9.78
CA PRO A 356 5.23 13.66 -9.15
C PRO A 356 4.09 14.05 -10.09
N LEU A 357 3.01 13.28 -10.09
CA LEU A 357 1.76 13.66 -10.75
C LEU A 357 0.95 14.53 -9.79
N ARG A 358 0.51 15.69 -10.25
CA ARG A 358 -0.31 16.61 -9.44
C ARG A 358 -1.73 16.63 -9.96
N VAL A 359 -2.68 16.28 -9.10
CA VAL A 359 -4.11 16.21 -9.44
C VAL A 359 -4.89 17.13 -8.52
N THR A 360 -5.75 17.96 -9.11
CA THR A 360 -6.79 18.69 -8.37
C THR A 360 -8.14 18.13 -8.76
N LEU A 361 -8.93 17.72 -7.77
CA LEU A 361 -10.31 17.30 -7.94
C LEU A 361 -11.25 18.44 -7.58
N ASP A 362 -12.14 18.78 -8.50
CA ASP A 362 -13.25 19.71 -8.30
C ASP A 362 -14.52 18.96 -7.86
N PRO A 363 -15.56 19.66 -7.35
CA PRO A 363 -16.82 19.01 -6.99
C PRO A 363 -17.42 18.19 -8.15
N GLY A 364 -17.61 16.90 -7.93
CA GLY A 364 -18.09 15.93 -8.90
C GLY A 364 -17.00 15.09 -9.56
N ASP A 365 -15.72 15.42 -9.40
CA ASP A 365 -14.64 14.62 -9.97
C ASP A 365 -14.42 13.32 -9.19
N MET A 366 -14.03 12.26 -9.93
CA MET A 366 -13.62 10.97 -9.37
C MET A 366 -12.17 10.68 -9.75
N LEU A 367 -11.34 10.29 -8.79
CA LEU A 367 -9.97 9.80 -9.02
C LEU A 367 -9.94 8.29 -8.81
N TYR A 368 -9.49 7.55 -9.82
CA TYR A 368 -8.98 6.21 -9.60
C TYR A 368 -7.52 6.30 -9.16
N LEU A 369 -7.27 5.89 -7.92
CA LEU A 369 -5.95 5.79 -7.30
C LEU A 369 -5.61 4.29 -7.18
N PRO A 370 -4.73 3.76 -8.04
CA PRO A 370 -4.41 2.34 -8.05
C PRO A 370 -3.69 1.93 -6.76
N ALA A 371 -3.74 0.64 -6.45
CA ALA A 371 -2.97 0.11 -5.32
C ALA A 371 -1.48 0.44 -5.45
N MET A 372 -0.85 0.71 -4.29
CA MET A 372 0.58 0.98 -4.07
C MET A 372 1.11 2.34 -4.57
N TRP A 373 0.27 3.18 -5.18
CA TRP A 373 0.62 4.57 -5.55
C TRP A 373 0.78 5.50 -4.35
#